data_AF-A0A524FJQ1-F1
#
_entry.id   AF-A0A524FJQ1-F1
#
_cell.length_a   1.000
_cell.length_b   1.000
_cell.length_c   1.000
_cell.angle_alpha   90.00
_cell.angle_beta   90.00
_cell.angle_gamma   90.00
#
_symmetry.space_group_name_H-M   'P 1'
#
loop_
_entity.id
_entity.type
_entity.pdbx_description
1 polymer ?
#
loop_
_entity_poly.entity_id
_entity_poly.type
_entity_poly.pdbx_seq_one_letter_code
_entity_poly.pdbx_strand_id
1 'polypeptide(L)'
;MKILKYNSNIELFDESKELKERVRIPLTPIETDGNIVYYLFELLYPIFINEQQNILDFVISDNEDEILKLILYETKKAGVHESYQILPKDLIKSKKIDLDNLNDFFNIAQSVLMKKNNIRFSSLRIFKNKALEYINNFCIGLEDRNFHEFIQTFLELIHKIFEQNIFYIYPEPNIYKFLKKLILFLNGVKLNNVFKFLVEKLAAFNVSIILNSEKLILILKFQKINSGSDLTFQLYTPRNLGINIDGISKKRLMNLIKFKLKAEKVYFFNQNHVISLLSSIFELEFPLKIENLIFILQKVLFGFRSFENHWYMVPRPKIYNPLRRFLIRLFGITLNLKKISHWAIPELIFNSINSNFGLNSKNLLILTNISKYKKGKTNGLDFLEKVFRNALLIEIENRRIININPINRKDLFINGKSNNLETIKSQISEKYGVVSTVIKIDSLLVNEIINKSVSNLSKFKPFSKLKVIKMFKNKNFFNIYPEIPPYKLMMGKRIKSLTKLILRVFIDKHEF
;
A
#
# COMPACT_ATOMS: atom_id res chain seq x y z
N MET A 1 18.47 -10.51 -19.75
CA MET A 1 19.55 -11.44 -20.14
C MET A 1 20.44 -11.88 -18.99
N LYS A 2 21.03 -10.97 -18.18
CA LYS A 2 21.86 -11.38 -17.02
C LYS A 2 21.13 -12.30 -16.03
N ILE A 3 19.85 -12.04 -15.76
CA ILE A 3 19.07 -12.88 -14.83
C ILE A 3 18.74 -14.28 -15.36
N LEU A 4 18.60 -14.45 -16.69
CA LEU A 4 18.39 -15.77 -17.28
C LEU A 4 19.68 -16.59 -17.23
N LYS A 5 20.82 -15.96 -17.58
CA LYS A 5 22.15 -16.56 -17.38
C LYS A 5 22.40 -16.93 -15.91
N TYR A 6 21.91 -16.11 -15.00
CA TYR A 6 22.01 -16.38 -13.57
C TYR A 6 21.15 -17.59 -13.17
N ASN A 7 19.86 -17.59 -13.55
CA ASN A 7 18.94 -18.68 -13.25
C ASN A 7 19.41 -20.03 -13.83
N SER A 8 20.01 -20.04 -15.03
CA SER A 8 20.60 -21.24 -15.62
C SER A 8 21.82 -21.75 -14.85
N ASN A 9 22.56 -20.87 -14.16
CA ASN A 9 23.79 -21.20 -13.46
C ASN A 9 23.58 -21.67 -12.02
N ILE A 10 22.46 -21.31 -11.36
CA ILE A 10 22.22 -21.65 -9.94
C ILE A 10 22.21 -23.16 -9.70
N GLU A 11 21.80 -23.98 -10.68
CA GLU A 11 21.82 -25.44 -10.51
C GLU A 11 23.21 -26.08 -10.65
N LEU A 12 24.22 -25.36 -11.17
CA LEU A 12 25.62 -25.83 -11.10
C LEU A 12 26.21 -25.68 -9.69
N PHE A 13 25.49 -25.00 -8.79
CA PHE A 13 25.86 -24.82 -7.41
C PHE A 13 24.80 -25.50 -6.54
N ASP A 14 25.09 -26.71 -6.06
CA ASP A 14 24.43 -27.30 -4.90
C ASP A 14 24.18 -26.22 -3.83
N GLU A 15 23.07 -26.35 -3.10
CA GLU A 15 22.46 -25.41 -2.11
C GLU A 15 23.41 -24.82 -1.02
N SER A 16 24.71 -25.09 -1.12
CA SER A 16 25.79 -24.71 -0.22
C SER A 16 26.90 -23.83 -0.83
N LYS A 17 26.98 -23.61 -2.16
CA LYS A 17 28.04 -22.76 -2.74
C LYS A 17 27.55 -21.35 -3.09
N GLU A 18 28.12 -20.38 -2.38
CA GLU A 18 27.89 -18.94 -2.55
C GLU A 18 28.09 -18.51 -4.01
N LEU A 19 27.01 -18.12 -4.67
CA LEU A 19 27.11 -17.21 -5.80
C LEU A 19 27.42 -15.81 -5.21
N LYS A 20 28.71 -15.49 -5.09
CA LYS A 20 29.18 -14.17 -4.64
C LYS A 20 28.77 -13.02 -5.59
N GLU A 21 28.14 -13.34 -6.72
CA GLU A 21 27.69 -12.37 -7.69
C GLU A 21 26.49 -11.58 -7.14
N ARG A 22 26.70 -10.27 -6.97
CA ARG A 22 25.63 -9.32 -6.69
C ARG A 22 24.81 -9.13 -7.95
N VAL A 23 23.51 -9.42 -7.88
CA VAL A 23 22.56 -9.25 -8.97
C VAL A 23 21.55 -8.19 -8.59
N ARG A 24 21.28 -7.27 -9.52
CA ARG A 24 20.21 -6.28 -9.38
C ARG A 24 18.86 -6.94 -9.58
N ILE A 25 17.93 -6.73 -8.64
CA ILE A 25 16.53 -7.13 -8.81
C ILE A 25 15.96 -6.35 -10.01
N PRO A 26 15.39 -7.01 -11.04
CA PRO A 26 14.94 -6.33 -12.25
C PRO A 26 14.00 -5.15 -11.98
N LEU A 27 14.19 -4.07 -12.75
CA LEU A 27 13.45 -2.82 -12.64
C LEU A 27 13.54 -2.13 -11.26
N THR A 28 14.56 -2.45 -10.45
CA THR A 28 14.82 -1.75 -9.19
C THR A 28 16.29 -1.32 -9.08
N PRO A 29 16.63 -0.31 -8.25
CA PRO A 29 18.02 0.02 -7.89
C PRO A 29 18.65 -0.97 -6.91
N ILE A 30 17.95 -2.05 -6.51
CA ILE A 30 18.35 -2.89 -5.38
C ILE A 30 19.26 -4.01 -5.86
N GLU A 31 20.50 -4.02 -5.36
CA GLU A 31 21.44 -5.13 -5.56
C GLU A 31 21.48 -6.07 -4.36
N THR A 32 21.41 -7.36 -4.64
CA THR A 32 21.35 -8.40 -3.61
C THR A 32 22.08 -9.65 -4.08
N ASP A 33 22.25 -10.62 -3.18
CA ASP A 33 22.71 -11.97 -3.54
C ASP A 33 21.72 -12.56 -4.55
N GLY A 34 22.23 -13.13 -5.64
CA GLY A 34 21.38 -13.71 -6.66
C GLY A 34 20.45 -14.82 -6.13
N ASN A 35 20.85 -15.57 -5.09
CA ASN A 35 20.02 -16.61 -4.48
C ASN A 35 18.75 -16.02 -3.86
N ILE A 36 18.85 -14.79 -3.34
CA ILE A 36 17.70 -14.04 -2.85
C ILE A 36 16.78 -13.66 -4.01
N VAL A 37 17.32 -13.24 -5.15
CA VAL A 37 16.51 -12.91 -6.34
C VAL A 37 15.75 -14.13 -6.85
N TYR A 38 16.45 -15.26 -6.99
CA TYR A 38 15.85 -16.54 -7.40
C TYR A 38 14.73 -16.97 -6.44
N TYR A 39 15.00 -16.93 -5.13
CA TYR A 39 14.01 -17.27 -4.12
C TYR A 39 12.77 -16.35 -4.18
N LEU A 40 12.97 -15.05 -4.37
CA LEU A 40 11.87 -14.10 -4.50
C LEU A 40 11.04 -14.36 -5.77
N PHE A 41 11.67 -14.78 -6.86
CA PHE A 41 11.00 -15.11 -8.11
C PHE A 41 10.15 -16.37 -7.96
N GLU A 42 10.73 -17.45 -7.46
CA GLU A 42 10.02 -18.70 -7.15
C GLU A 42 8.81 -18.45 -6.22
N LEU A 43 8.97 -17.57 -5.24
CA LEU A 43 7.94 -17.34 -4.24
C LEU A 43 6.82 -16.40 -4.72
N LEU A 44 7.16 -15.27 -5.35
CA LEU A 44 6.21 -14.18 -5.58
C LEU A 44 5.54 -14.25 -6.95
N TYR A 45 6.26 -14.67 -8.00
CA TYR A 45 5.74 -14.62 -9.37
C TYR A 45 4.59 -15.61 -9.62
N PRO A 46 4.65 -16.87 -9.15
CA PRO A 46 3.52 -17.79 -9.29
C PRO A 46 2.26 -17.30 -8.59
N ILE A 47 2.43 -16.63 -7.43
CA ILE A 47 1.32 -16.15 -6.59
C ILE A 47 0.69 -14.88 -7.16
N PHE A 48 1.51 -13.90 -7.58
CA PHE A 48 1.01 -12.57 -7.95
C PHE A 48 0.88 -12.35 -9.46
N ILE A 49 1.68 -13.01 -10.28
CA ILE A 49 1.74 -12.83 -11.74
C ILE A 49 1.22 -14.08 -12.49
N ASN A 50 0.93 -15.17 -11.79
CA ASN A 50 0.44 -16.44 -12.35
C ASN A 50 1.40 -17.08 -13.39
N GLU A 51 2.71 -16.94 -13.15
CA GLU A 51 3.75 -17.52 -14.01
C GLU A 51 4.05 -18.97 -13.63
N GLN A 52 3.14 -19.88 -14.00
CA GLN A 52 3.23 -21.31 -13.66
C GLN A 52 4.06 -22.13 -14.66
N GLN A 53 4.10 -21.72 -15.93
CA GLN A 53 4.80 -22.38 -17.03
C GLN A 53 5.50 -21.33 -17.92
N ASN A 54 5.85 -21.71 -19.15
CA ASN A 54 6.48 -20.83 -20.14
C ASN A 54 5.64 -19.57 -20.38
N ILE A 55 6.29 -18.52 -20.87
CA ILE A 55 5.64 -17.23 -21.14
C ILE A 55 5.91 -16.79 -22.55
N LEU A 56 4.88 -16.26 -23.20
CA LEU A 56 4.99 -15.72 -24.54
C LEU A 56 4.82 -14.20 -24.51
N ASP A 57 5.85 -13.48 -24.95
CA ASP A 57 5.83 -12.03 -25.11
C ASP A 57 5.65 -11.66 -26.57
N PHE A 58 4.66 -10.83 -26.84
CA PHE A 58 4.49 -10.12 -28.10
C PHE A 58 4.91 -8.67 -27.93
N VAL A 59 5.70 -8.18 -28.87
CA VAL A 59 5.93 -6.75 -29.06
C VAL A 59 5.26 -6.37 -30.36
N ILE A 60 4.31 -5.44 -30.30
CA ILE A 60 3.53 -4.99 -31.46
C ILE A 60 3.73 -3.50 -31.72
N SER A 61 3.46 -3.06 -32.94
CA SER A 61 3.36 -1.64 -33.27
C SER A 61 2.27 -0.97 -32.44
N ASP A 62 2.39 0.34 -32.21
CA ASP A 62 1.40 1.07 -31.41
C ASP A 62 0.02 1.13 -32.07
N ASN A 63 -0.03 1.06 -33.40
CA ASN A 63 -1.25 0.93 -34.21
C ASN A 63 -1.75 -0.51 -34.37
N GLU A 64 -1.08 -1.49 -33.72
CA GLU A 64 -1.47 -2.92 -33.70
C GLU A 64 -1.39 -3.67 -35.05
N ASP A 65 -0.96 -3.00 -36.12
CA ASP A 65 -0.85 -3.56 -37.47
C ASP A 65 0.26 -4.63 -37.62
N GLU A 66 1.34 -4.54 -36.84
CA GLU A 66 2.54 -5.34 -37.02
C GLU A 66 3.04 -5.99 -35.72
N ILE A 67 3.52 -7.24 -35.84
CA ILE A 67 4.28 -7.91 -34.79
C ILE A 67 5.75 -7.57 -34.99
N LEU A 68 6.33 -6.82 -34.05
CA LEU A 68 7.72 -6.41 -34.09
C LEU A 68 8.65 -7.50 -33.55
N LYS A 69 8.26 -8.19 -32.47
CA LYS A 69 9.02 -9.30 -31.86
C LYS A 69 8.09 -10.31 -31.21
N LEU A 70 8.50 -11.58 -31.25
CA LEU A 70 7.87 -12.68 -30.53
C LEU A 70 8.93 -13.42 -29.71
N ILE A 71 8.74 -13.50 -28.40
CA ILE A 71 9.75 -14.06 -27.48
C ILE A 71 9.08 -15.10 -26.58
N LEU A 72 9.60 -16.31 -26.59
CA LEU A 72 9.19 -17.39 -25.70
C LEU A 72 10.22 -17.49 -24.56
N TYR A 73 9.77 -17.41 -23.32
CA TYR A 73 10.57 -17.67 -22.12
C TYR A 73 10.27 -19.06 -21.61
N GLU A 74 11.30 -19.89 -21.52
CA GLU A 74 11.17 -21.25 -21.03
C GLU A 74 11.31 -21.27 -19.50
N THR A 75 10.31 -21.85 -18.86
CA THR A 75 10.15 -21.92 -17.42
C THR A 75 10.57 -23.29 -16.95
N LYS A 76 11.60 -23.32 -16.11
CA LYS A 76 12.10 -24.53 -15.47
C LYS A 76 11.28 -24.91 -14.25
N LYS A 77 10.99 -23.89 -13.44
CA LYS A 77 10.18 -23.96 -12.22
C LYS A 77 9.27 -22.75 -12.21
N ALA A 78 8.06 -22.87 -11.66
CA ALA A 78 7.11 -21.76 -11.61
C ALA A 78 7.79 -20.46 -11.11
N GLY A 79 7.62 -19.39 -11.87
CA GLY A 79 8.22 -18.07 -11.63
C GLY A 79 9.70 -17.91 -12.00
N VAL A 80 10.37 -18.97 -12.45
CA VAL A 80 11.80 -18.96 -12.80
C VAL A 80 12.01 -19.41 -14.24
N HIS A 81 12.45 -18.47 -15.07
CA HIS A 81 12.83 -18.72 -16.46
C HIS A 81 14.32 -19.03 -16.59
N GLU A 82 14.64 -20.04 -17.39
CA GLU A 82 16.00 -20.52 -17.64
C GLU A 82 16.55 -19.99 -18.97
N SER A 83 15.72 -20.01 -20.01
CA SER A 83 16.12 -19.65 -21.36
C SER A 83 15.07 -18.72 -22.00
N TYR A 84 15.44 -18.15 -23.15
CA TYR A 84 14.47 -17.51 -24.03
C TYR A 84 14.80 -17.81 -25.49
N GLN A 85 13.76 -17.90 -26.31
CA GLN A 85 13.85 -18.08 -27.75
C GLN A 85 13.12 -16.93 -28.46
N ILE A 86 13.77 -16.31 -29.44
CA ILE A 86 13.10 -15.40 -30.36
C ILE A 86 12.46 -16.25 -31.45
N LEU A 87 11.14 -16.13 -31.59
CA LEU A 87 10.36 -16.88 -32.56
C LEU A 87 10.19 -16.07 -33.85
N PRO A 88 9.98 -16.73 -35.01
CA PRO A 88 9.67 -16.04 -36.26
C PRO A 88 8.45 -15.14 -36.11
N LYS A 89 8.52 -13.88 -36.59
CA LYS A 89 7.42 -12.91 -36.46
C LYS A 89 6.14 -13.39 -37.16
N ASP A 90 6.31 -14.11 -38.27
CA ASP A 90 5.22 -14.64 -39.09
C ASP A 90 4.59 -15.92 -38.52
N LEU A 91 5.11 -16.43 -37.39
CA LEU A 91 4.59 -17.62 -36.72
C LEU A 91 3.09 -17.45 -36.42
N ILE A 92 2.71 -16.25 -36.00
CA ILE A 92 1.35 -15.84 -35.68
C ILE A 92 1.09 -14.54 -36.46
N LYS A 93 0.07 -14.51 -37.31
CA LYS A 93 -0.22 -13.33 -38.16
C LYS A 93 -0.77 -12.17 -37.31
N SER A 94 -0.34 -10.93 -37.56
CA SER A 94 -0.81 -9.73 -36.83
C SER A 94 -2.32 -9.54 -36.88
N LYS A 95 -2.97 -9.83 -38.02
CA LYS A 95 -4.44 -9.83 -38.17
C LYS A 95 -5.20 -10.75 -37.20
N LYS A 96 -4.52 -11.64 -36.48
CA LYS A 96 -5.12 -12.53 -35.47
C LYS A 96 -5.04 -11.96 -34.05
N ILE A 97 -4.34 -10.84 -33.86
CA ILE A 97 -4.27 -10.18 -32.57
C ILE A 97 -5.60 -9.46 -32.36
N ASP A 98 -6.38 -9.99 -31.42
CA ASP A 98 -7.59 -9.36 -30.94
C ASP A 98 -7.35 -8.95 -29.48
N LEU A 99 -7.08 -7.66 -29.27
CA LEU A 99 -6.87 -7.12 -27.92
C LEU A 99 -8.18 -7.02 -27.13
N ASP A 100 -9.33 -7.01 -27.81
CA ASP A 100 -10.64 -7.01 -27.19
C ASP A 100 -11.02 -8.42 -26.72
N ASN A 101 -10.51 -9.46 -27.40
CA ASN A 101 -10.71 -10.87 -27.05
C ASN A 101 -9.39 -11.65 -26.87
N LEU A 102 -8.66 -11.32 -25.80
CA LEU A 102 -7.37 -11.96 -25.46
C LEU A 102 -7.47 -13.48 -25.21
N ASN A 103 -8.63 -14.01 -24.82
CA ASN A 103 -8.81 -15.45 -24.62
C ASN A 103 -8.69 -16.22 -25.93
N ASP A 104 -9.39 -15.75 -26.97
CA ASP A 104 -9.35 -16.42 -28.28
C ASP A 104 -7.97 -16.28 -28.90
N PHE A 105 -7.36 -15.11 -28.77
CA PHE A 105 -5.97 -14.90 -29.20
C PHE A 105 -4.99 -15.81 -28.45
N PHE A 106 -5.12 -15.96 -27.14
CA PHE A 106 -4.32 -16.89 -26.33
C PHE A 106 -4.46 -18.33 -26.84
N ASN A 107 -5.69 -18.81 -27.07
CA ASN A 107 -5.94 -20.17 -27.55
C ASN A 107 -5.37 -20.41 -28.95
N ILE A 108 -5.44 -19.42 -29.84
CA ILE A 108 -4.82 -19.45 -31.16
C ILE A 108 -3.29 -19.57 -31.04
N ALA A 109 -2.66 -18.69 -30.24
CA ALA A 109 -1.22 -18.69 -30.04
C ALA A 109 -0.73 -20.00 -29.42
N GLN A 110 -1.45 -20.50 -28.41
CA GLN A 110 -1.22 -21.78 -27.74
C GLN A 110 -1.31 -22.96 -28.73
N SER A 111 -2.32 -22.97 -29.60
CA SER A 111 -2.48 -24.02 -30.63
C SER A 111 -1.36 -24.02 -31.67
N VAL A 112 -0.90 -22.83 -32.09
CA VAL A 112 0.18 -22.68 -33.06
C VAL A 112 1.50 -23.17 -32.46
N LEU A 113 1.83 -22.76 -31.23
CA LEU A 113 3.06 -23.18 -30.56
C LEU A 113 3.07 -24.66 -30.21
N MET A 114 1.93 -25.21 -29.79
CA MET A 114 1.82 -26.66 -29.57
C MET A 114 2.08 -27.45 -30.85
N LYS A 115 1.52 -27.03 -31.99
CA LYS A 115 1.70 -27.74 -33.26
C LYS A 115 3.13 -27.67 -33.80
N LYS A 116 3.80 -26.52 -33.65
CA LYS A 116 5.13 -26.28 -34.26
C LYS A 116 6.29 -26.62 -33.34
N ASN A 117 6.14 -26.38 -32.04
CA ASN A 117 7.24 -26.46 -31.08
C ASN A 117 6.96 -27.48 -29.97
N ASN A 118 5.75 -28.04 -29.86
CA ASN A 118 5.30 -28.90 -28.76
C ASN A 118 5.46 -28.24 -27.37
N ILE A 119 5.29 -26.92 -27.31
CA ILE A 119 5.46 -26.12 -26.09
C ILE A 119 4.11 -25.52 -25.65
N ARG A 120 3.81 -25.61 -24.36
CA ARG A 120 2.71 -24.88 -23.71
C ARG A 120 3.22 -23.66 -22.97
N PHE A 121 2.41 -22.60 -22.91
CA PHE A 121 2.69 -21.45 -22.07
C PHE A 121 1.48 -21.16 -21.16
N SER A 122 1.74 -20.63 -19.95
CA SER A 122 0.68 -20.28 -19.00
C SER A 122 0.28 -18.82 -19.06
N SER A 123 1.11 -17.97 -19.65
CA SER A 123 0.88 -16.53 -19.73
C SER A 123 1.32 -15.96 -21.07
N LEU A 124 0.49 -15.07 -21.60
CA LEU A 124 0.72 -14.22 -22.75
C LEU A 124 0.86 -12.78 -22.29
N ARG A 125 1.95 -12.12 -22.65
CA ARG A 125 2.15 -10.69 -22.39
C ARG A 125 2.27 -9.95 -23.71
N ILE A 126 1.55 -8.84 -23.85
CA ILE A 126 1.56 -8.03 -25.08
C ILE A 126 2.02 -6.63 -24.72
N PHE A 127 3.10 -6.19 -25.36
CA PHE A 127 3.67 -4.86 -25.22
C PHE A 127 3.48 -4.09 -26.53
N LYS A 128 2.78 -2.95 -26.48
CA LYS A 128 2.91 -1.96 -27.55
C LYS A 128 4.32 -1.35 -27.49
N ASN A 129 4.88 -0.96 -28.62
CA ASN A 129 6.24 -0.42 -28.71
C ASN A 129 6.49 0.73 -27.72
N LYS A 130 5.49 1.61 -27.55
CA LYS A 130 5.52 2.71 -26.57
C LYS A 130 5.68 2.27 -25.12
N ALA A 131 5.18 1.09 -24.74
CA ALA A 131 5.39 0.55 -23.40
C ALA A 131 6.86 0.23 -23.15
N LEU A 132 7.54 -0.36 -24.14
CA LEU A 132 8.97 -0.61 -24.06
C LEU A 132 9.78 0.68 -24.02
N GLU A 133 9.37 1.71 -24.76
CA GLU A 133 9.98 3.04 -24.69
C GLU A 133 9.93 3.60 -23.26
N TYR A 134 8.74 3.58 -22.62
CA TYR A 134 8.61 4.03 -21.24
C TYR A 134 9.42 3.19 -20.24
N ILE A 135 9.44 1.86 -20.40
CA ILE A 135 10.23 0.97 -19.54
C ILE A 135 11.73 1.24 -19.72
N ASN A 136 12.20 1.41 -20.95
CA ASN A 136 13.59 1.70 -21.26
C ASN A 136 13.99 3.06 -20.67
N ASN A 137 13.17 4.10 -20.88
CA ASN A 137 13.40 5.43 -20.30
C ASN A 137 13.41 5.38 -18.76
N PHE A 138 12.54 4.56 -18.16
CA PHE A 138 12.55 4.34 -16.72
C PHE A 138 13.87 3.69 -16.24
N CYS A 139 14.46 2.79 -17.03
CA CYS A 139 15.71 2.10 -16.69
C CYS A 139 16.97 2.99 -16.82
N ILE A 140 16.92 4.10 -17.57
CA ILE A 140 18.06 5.01 -17.72
C ILE A 140 18.43 5.62 -16.36
N GLY A 141 19.66 5.38 -15.90
CA GLY A 141 20.17 5.88 -14.61
C GLY A 141 19.50 5.26 -13.39
N LEU A 142 18.82 4.11 -13.53
CA LEU A 142 18.11 3.45 -12.43
C LEU A 142 19.04 3.08 -11.25
N GLU A 143 20.31 2.79 -11.52
CA GLU A 143 21.30 2.37 -10.52
C GLU A 143 21.62 3.48 -9.52
N ASP A 144 21.62 4.73 -9.98
CA ASP A 144 21.97 5.90 -9.15
C ASP A 144 20.75 6.49 -8.42
N ARG A 145 19.53 6.02 -8.73
CA ARG A 145 18.31 6.54 -8.12
C ARG A 145 18.20 6.07 -6.67
N ASN A 146 17.96 7.02 -5.77
CA ASN A 146 17.59 6.69 -4.42
C ASN A 146 16.23 5.96 -4.39
N PHE A 147 15.97 5.19 -3.32
CA PHE A 147 14.77 4.37 -3.24
C PHE A 147 13.46 5.19 -3.26
N HIS A 148 13.46 6.42 -2.77
CA HIS A 148 12.27 7.27 -2.80
C HIS A 148 11.90 7.72 -4.22
N GLU A 149 12.89 8.21 -4.96
CA GLU A 149 12.77 8.63 -6.36
C GLU A 149 12.42 7.44 -7.27
N PHE A 150 13.05 6.27 -7.02
CA PHE A 150 12.69 5.03 -7.68
C PHE A 150 11.19 4.71 -7.54
N ILE A 151 10.64 4.70 -6.32
CA ILE A 151 9.22 4.38 -6.12
C ILE A 151 8.32 5.43 -6.78
N GLN A 152 8.66 6.71 -6.73
CA GLN A 152 7.90 7.76 -7.40
C GLN A 152 7.83 7.54 -8.91
N THR A 153 8.99 7.38 -9.55
CA THR A 153 9.10 7.17 -11.00
C THR A 153 8.49 5.83 -11.44
N PHE A 154 8.58 4.79 -10.61
CA PHE A 154 7.95 3.49 -10.88
C PHE A 154 6.41 3.57 -10.83
N LEU A 155 5.85 4.28 -9.85
CA LEU A 155 4.40 4.51 -9.78
C LEU A 155 3.88 5.38 -10.94
N GLU A 156 4.68 6.33 -11.43
CA GLU A 156 4.37 7.10 -12.64
C GLU A 156 4.38 6.22 -13.90
N LEU A 157 5.38 5.33 -14.04
CA LEU A 157 5.45 4.37 -15.14
C LEU A 157 4.20 3.48 -15.14
N ILE A 158 3.86 2.88 -14.00
CA ILE A 158 2.65 2.06 -13.84
C ILE A 158 1.40 2.84 -14.27
N HIS A 159 1.26 4.09 -13.82
CA HIS A 159 0.12 4.93 -14.16
C HIS A 159 0.01 5.14 -15.68
N LYS A 160 1.11 5.52 -16.34
CA LYS A 160 1.16 5.73 -17.81
C LYS A 160 0.82 4.46 -18.59
N ILE A 161 1.33 3.31 -18.15
CA ILE A 161 1.11 2.02 -18.82
C ILE A 161 -0.37 1.66 -18.84
N PHE A 162 -1.06 1.78 -17.70
CA PHE A 162 -2.47 1.44 -17.59
C PHE A 162 -3.39 2.51 -18.19
N GLU A 163 -3.10 3.80 -18.01
CA GLU A 163 -3.90 4.90 -18.56
C GLU A 163 -3.91 4.88 -20.10
N GLN A 164 -2.80 4.49 -20.73
CA GLN A 164 -2.68 4.43 -22.19
C GLN A 164 -3.02 3.04 -22.77
N ASN A 165 -3.36 2.04 -21.94
CA ASN A 165 -3.62 0.66 -22.38
C ASN A 165 -2.53 0.12 -23.34
N ILE A 166 -1.26 0.21 -22.96
CA ILE A 166 -0.12 -0.15 -23.82
C ILE A 166 0.54 -1.48 -23.43
N PHE A 167 0.05 -2.13 -22.39
CA PHE A 167 0.55 -3.41 -21.90
C PHE A 167 -0.62 -4.29 -21.48
N TYR A 168 -0.56 -5.58 -21.80
CA TYR A 168 -1.59 -6.57 -21.51
C TYR A 168 -0.97 -7.86 -21.00
N ILE A 169 -1.65 -8.54 -20.08
CA ILE A 169 -1.29 -9.88 -19.60
C ILE A 169 -2.54 -10.75 -19.61
N TYR A 170 -2.44 -11.96 -20.16
CA TYR A 170 -3.50 -12.97 -20.13
C TYR A 170 -2.95 -14.34 -19.69
N PRO A 171 -3.66 -15.10 -18.83
CA PRO A 171 -4.82 -14.68 -18.05
C PRO A 171 -4.44 -13.55 -17.08
N GLU A 172 -5.37 -12.63 -16.82
CA GLU A 172 -5.09 -11.43 -16.01
C GLU A 172 -4.71 -11.82 -14.55
N PRO A 173 -3.48 -11.51 -14.09
CA PRO A 173 -3.11 -11.78 -12.71
C PRO A 173 -3.84 -10.84 -11.73
N ASN A 174 -4.05 -11.28 -10.49
CA ASN A 174 -4.76 -10.48 -9.47
C ASN A 174 -4.13 -9.10 -9.25
N ILE A 175 -2.80 -9.00 -9.18
CA ILE A 175 -2.11 -7.71 -9.01
C ILE A 175 -2.32 -6.79 -10.22
N TYR A 176 -2.32 -7.35 -11.43
CA TYR A 176 -2.52 -6.60 -12.66
C TYR A 176 -3.94 -6.04 -12.74
N LYS A 177 -4.94 -6.90 -12.51
CA LYS A 177 -6.36 -6.54 -12.42
C LYS A 177 -6.60 -5.49 -11.33
N PHE A 178 -5.98 -5.65 -10.16
CA PHE A 178 -6.05 -4.70 -9.06
C PHE A 178 -5.49 -3.33 -9.45
N LEU A 179 -4.29 -3.26 -10.00
CA LEU A 179 -3.64 -2.00 -10.38
C LEU A 179 -4.41 -1.27 -11.49
N LYS A 180 -4.83 -1.99 -12.54
CA LYS A 180 -5.65 -1.45 -13.63
C LYS A 180 -6.92 -0.81 -13.10
N LYS A 181 -7.67 -1.56 -12.28
CA LYS A 181 -8.93 -1.08 -11.69
C LYS A 181 -8.72 0.04 -10.67
N LEU A 182 -7.65 -0.01 -9.87
CA LEU A 182 -7.31 1.04 -8.90
C LEU A 182 -7.05 2.38 -9.61
N ILE A 183 -6.31 2.36 -10.73
CA ILE A 183 -6.01 3.58 -11.49
C ILE A 183 -7.27 4.19 -12.08
N LEU A 184 -8.14 3.36 -12.68
CA LEU A 184 -9.45 3.81 -13.18
C LEU A 184 -10.31 4.39 -12.05
N PHE A 185 -10.34 3.72 -10.90
CA PHE A 185 -11.10 4.14 -9.73
C PHE A 185 -10.62 5.46 -9.11
N LEU A 186 -9.32 5.77 -9.21
CA LEU A 186 -8.74 7.00 -8.69
C LEU A 186 -8.97 8.23 -9.58
N ASN A 187 -9.57 8.06 -10.77
CA ASN A 187 -10.03 9.10 -11.69
C ASN A 187 -9.17 10.39 -11.71
N GLY A 188 -7.92 10.26 -12.19
CA GLY A 188 -6.97 11.36 -12.32
C GLY A 188 -6.11 11.64 -11.07
N VAL A 189 -6.36 10.98 -9.94
CA VAL A 189 -5.44 11.01 -8.79
C VAL A 189 -4.23 10.09 -9.06
N LYS A 190 -3.09 10.70 -9.39
CA LYS A 190 -1.86 9.97 -9.70
C LYS A 190 -1.29 9.23 -8.47
N LEU A 191 -0.85 7.98 -8.66
CA LEU A 191 -0.32 7.11 -7.59
C LEU A 191 0.94 7.67 -6.92
N ASN A 192 1.82 8.33 -7.69
CA ASN A 192 3.02 8.99 -7.17
C ASN A 192 2.68 10.13 -6.18
N ASN A 193 1.60 10.88 -6.42
CA ASN A 193 1.13 11.93 -5.52
C ASN A 193 0.58 11.34 -4.21
N VAL A 194 -0.14 10.20 -4.30
CA VAL A 194 -0.60 9.46 -3.11
C VAL A 194 0.60 8.97 -2.30
N PHE A 195 1.60 8.37 -2.95
CA PHE A 195 2.83 7.94 -2.29
C PHE A 195 3.56 9.11 -1.62
N LYS A 196 3.78 10.22 -2.32
CA LYS A 196 4.42 11.42 -1.77
C LYS A 196 3.66 11.94 -0.55
N PHE A 197 2.34 12.02 -0.63
CA PHE A 197 1.50 12.40 0.50
C PHE A 197 1.71 11.46 1.70
N LEU A 198 1.67 10.13 1.50
CA LEU A 198 1.87 9.17 2.59
C LEU A 198 3.27 9.30 3.22
N VAL A 199 4.32 9.40 2.39
CA VAL A 199 5.69 9.51 2.88
C VAL A 199 5.92 10.80 3.64
N GLU A 200 5.40 11.95 3.16
CA GLU A 200 5.47 13.23 3.89
C GLU A 200 4.88 13.13 5.31
N LYS A 201 3.88 12.27 5.51
CA LYS A 201 3.15 12.12 6.78
C LYS A 201 3.80 11.17 7.78
N LEU A 202 4.69 10.30 7.34
CA LEU A 202 5.42 9.41 8.23
C LEU A 202 6.49 10.19 9.02
N ALA A 203 6.60 9.99 10.33
CA ALA A 203 7.79 10.44 11.07
C ALA A 203 9.04 9.75 10.53
N ALA A 204 10.22 10.29 10.83
CA ALA A 204 11.44 9.52 10.68
C ALA A 204 11.40 8.25 11.53
N PHE A 205 12.02 7.21 10.97
CA PHE A 205 12.12 5.91 11.61
C PHE A 205 13.35 5.19 11.07
N ASN A 206 13.87 4.25 11.85
CA ASN A 206 14.88 3.30 11.42
C ASN A 206 14.49 1.92 11.95
N VAL A 207 13.97 1.08 11.06
CA VAL A 207 13.30 -0.17 11.41
C VAL A 207 13.87 -1.30 10.56
N SER A 208 14.00 -2.48 11.18
CA SER A 208 14.24 -3.72 10.45
C SER A 208 13.07 -4.68 10.58
N ILE A 209 12.78 -5.42 9.51
CA ILE A 209 11.71 -6.40 9.43
C ILE A 209 12.34 -7.73 9.06
N ILE A 210 12.13 -8.75 9.87
CA ILE A 210 12.52 -10.14 9.61
C ILE A 210 11.29 -10.84 9.07
N LEU A 211 11.40 -11.36 7.84
CA LEU A 211 10.43 -12.25 7.23
C LEU A 211 10.97 -13.67 7.36
N ASN A 212 10.33 -14.45 8.22
CA ASN A 212 10.72 -15.82 8.49
C ASN A 212 9.95 -16.78 7.59
N SER A 213 10.68 -17.64 6.88
CA SER A 213 10.16 -18.83 6.21
C SER A 213 11.06 -20.03 6.51
N GLU A 214 10.59 -21.22 6.15
CA GLU A 214 11.37 -22.46 6.28
C GLU A 214 12.54 -22.50 5.30
N LYS A 215 12.39 -21.88 4.12
CA LYS A 215 13.41 -21.87 3.05
C LYS A 215 14.48 -20.80 3.27
N LEU A 216 14.07 -19.55 3.48
CA LEU A 216 15.00 -18.42 3.56
C LEU A 216 14.48 -17.30 4.47
N ILE A 217 15.29 -16.89 5.44
CA ILE A 217 15.00 -15.73 6.28
C ILE A 217 15.49 -14.46 5.57
N LEU A 218 14.56 -13.53 5.32
CA LEU A 218 14.87 -12.22 4.74
C LEU A 218 14.82 -11.12 5.80
N ILE A 219 15.74 -10.17 5.72
CA ILE A 219 15.84 -9.02 6.61
C ILE A 219 15.75 -7.76 5.75
N LEU A 220 14.70 -6.98 5.97
CA LEU A 220 14.45 -5.72 5.30
C LEU A 220 14.80 -4.58 6.25
N LYS A 221 15.70 -3.68 5.87
CA LYS A 221 15.95 -2.44 6.61
C LYS A 221 15.29 -1.29 5.87
N PHE A 222 14.43 -0.56 6.58
CA PHE A 222 13.77 0.65 6.09
C PHE A 222 14.11 1.81 7.00
N GLN A 223 14.53 2.93 6.41
CA GLN A 223 14.82 4.14 7.16
C GLN A 223 14.33 5.39 6.44
N LYS A 224 13.75 6.30 7.23
CA LYS A 224 13.40 7.66 6.84
C LYS A 224 14.20 8.65 7.69
N ILE A 225 14.90 9.58 7.06
CA ILE A 225 15.77 10.56 7.75
C ILE A 225 14.94 11.80 8.16
N ASN A 226 15.21 12.37 9.35
CA ASN A 226 14.42 13.45 10.00
C ASN A 226 14.19 14.71 9.17
N SER A 227 15.02 14.96 8.16
CA SER A 227 15.08 16.21 7.40
C SER A 227 14.52 16.12 5.97
N GLY A 228 14.04 14.95 5.53
CA GLY A 228 13.59 14.76 4.14
C GLY A 228 12.45 13.76 3.93
N SER A 229 11.94 13.71 2.69
CA SER A 229 11.08 12.63 2.18
C SER A 229 11.86 11.36 1.85
N ASP A 230 13.18 11.40 1.97
CA ASP A 230 14.07 10.33 1.52
C ASP A 230 13.89 9.07 2.35
N LEU A 231 13.60 8.00 1.62
CA LEU A 231 13.48 6.65 2.11
C LEU A 231 14.69 5.86 1.63
N THR A 232 15.21 5.03 2.52
CA THR A 232 16.27 4.07 2.22
C THR A 232 15.75 2.67 2.49
N PHE A 233 16.10 1.75 1.60
CA PHE A 233 15.73 0.35 1.68
C PHE A 233 16.97 -0.51 1.43
N GLN A 234 17.16 -1.53 2.26
CA GLN A 234 18.24 -2.51 2.10
C GLN A 234 17.71 -3.91 2.41
N LEU A 235 18.16 -4.89 1.64
CA LEU A 235 17.78 -6.30 1.75
C LEU A 235 18.99 -7.14 2.16
N TYR A 236 18.81 -8.00 3.17
CA TYR A 236 19.84 -8.88 3.70
C TYR A 236 19.29 -10.26 4.04
N THR A 237 20.18 -11.24 4.14
CA THR A 237 19.97 -12.48 4.91
C THR A 237 20.73 -12.41 6.23
N PRO A 238 20.42 -13.27 7.22
CA PRO A 238 21.24 -13.39 8.43
C PRO A 238 22.71 -13.67 8.11
N ARG A 239 23.00 -14.48 7.08
CA ARG A 239 24.36 -14.78 6.62
C ARG A 239 25.09 -13.54 6.08
N ASN A 240 24.43 -12.68 5.30
CA ASN A 240 25.03 -11.40 4.86
C ASN A 240 25.43 -10.49 6.02
N LEU A 241 24.80 -10.67 7.19
CA LEU A 241 25.15 -9.97 8.42
C LEU A 241 26.16 -10.73 9.27
N GLY A 242 26.66 -11.89 8.85
CA GLY A 242 27.52 -12.78 9.65
C GLY A 242 26.80 -13.31 10.90
N ILE A 243 25.54 -13.71 10.77
CA ILE A 243 24.74 -14.31 11.84
C ILE A 243 24.47 -15.77 11.47
N ASN A 244 25.00 -16.71 12.25
CA ASN A 244 24.56 -18.11 12.19
C ASN A 244 23.17 -18.22 12.83
N ILE A 245 22.24 -18.92 12.19
CA ILE A 245 20.85 -19.06 12.65
C ILE A 245 20.70 -20.33 13.52
N ASP A 246 21.62 -21.29 13.38
CA ASP A 246 21.52 -22.61 14.02
C ASP A 246 21.47 -22.51 15.54
N GLY A 247 20.41 -23.07 16.14
CA GLY A 247 20.19 -23.05 17.59
C GLY A 247 19.92 -21.65 18.18
N ILE A 248 19.83 -20.59 17.38
CA ILE A 248 19.60 -19.24 17.89
C ILE A 248 18.12 -19.02 18.19
N SER A 249 17.80 -18.69 19.44
CA SER A 249 16.45 -18.27 19.79
C SER A 249 16.04 -17.00 19.04
N LYS A 250 14.78 -16.95 18.60
CA LYS A 250 14.18 -15.80 17.92
C LYS A 250 14.49 -14.45 18.57
N LYS A 251 14.41 -14.37 19.90
CA LYS A 251 14.70 -13.13 20.66
C LYS A 251 16.16 -12.71 20.49
N ARG A 252 17.10 -13.67 20.51
CA ARG A 252 18.53 -13.42 20.32
C ARG A 252 18.80 -12.99 18.88
N LEU A 253 18.21 -13.64 17.88
CA LEU A 253 18.30 -13.23 16.47
C LEU A 253 17.85 -11.77 16.27
N MET A 254 16.68 -11.40 16.80
CA MET A 254 16.16 -10.03 16.70
C MET A 254 17.07 -9.00 17.36
N ASN A 255 17.66 -9.32 18.51
CA ASN A 255 18.62 -8.45 19.20
C ASN A 255 19.92 -8.26 18.40
N LEU A 256 20.46 -9.36 17.82
CA LEU A 256 21.66 -9.30 16.99
C LEU A 256 21.44 -8.43 15.76
N ILE A 257 20.31 -8.61 15.06
CA ILE A 257 19.94 -7.80 13.90
C ILE A 257 19.79 -6.33 14.28
N LYS A 258 19.11 -6.06 15.42
CA LYS A 258 18.96 -4.69 15.94
C LYS A 258 20.32 -4.02 16.13
N PHE A 259 21.26 -4.73 16.75
CA PHE A 259 22.61 -4.23 17.01
C PHE A 259 23.40 -4.01 15.71
N LYS A 260 23.50 -5.03 14.84
CA LYS A 260 24.27 -4.97 13.59
C LYS A 260 23.76 -3.89 12.63
N LEU A 261 22.44 -3.74 12.50
CA LEU A 261 21.83 -2.76 11.61
C LEU A 261 21.62 -1.38 12.25
N LYS A 262 21.95 -1.23 13.55
CA LYS A 262 21.66 -0.04 14.38
C LYS A 262 20.19 0.39 14.29
N ALA A 263 19.28 -0.58 14.20
CA ALA A 263 17.84 -0.31 14.07
C ALA A 263 17.22 0.12 15.40
N GLU A 264 16.26 1.04 15.38
CA GLU A 264 15.52 1.41 16.59
C GLU A 264 14.59 0.27 17.03
N LYS A 265 13.96 -0.37 16.04
CA LYS A 265 13.01 -1.48 16.23
C LYS A 265 13.27 -2.57 15.21
N VAL A 266 13.09 -3.81 15.65
CA VAL A 266 13.10 -4.99 14.80
C VAL A 266 11.76 -5.68 14.95
N TYR A 267 11.08 -5.92 13.83
CA TYR A 267 9.84 -6.68 13.76
C TYR A 267 10.14 -8.06 13.19
N PHE A 268 9.41 -9.08 13.65
CA PHE A 268 9.51 -10.43 13.13
C PHE A 268 8.12 -10.89 12.71
N PHE A 269 7.97 -11.27 11.45
CA PHE A 269 6.74 -11.80 10.86
C PHE A 269 7.01 -13.14 10.19
N ASN A 270 5.97 -13.98 10.12
CA ASN A 270 5.96 -15.11 9.20
C ASN A 270 5.72 -14.59 7.78
N GLN A 271 6.56 -15.00 6.82
CA GLN A 271 6.50 -14.53 5.44
C GLN A 271 5.18 -14.91 4.74
N ASN A 272 4.68 -16.12 4.97
CA ASN A 272 3.44 -16.61 4.36
C ASN A 272 2.23 -15.79 4.81
N HIS A 273 2.21 -15.33 6.06
CA HIS A 273 1.14 -14.45 6.56
C HIS A 273 1.17 -13.08 5.86
N VAL A 274 2.36 -12.54 5.57
CA VAL A 274 2.51 -11.27 4.84
C VAL A 274 2.04 -11.44 3.40
N ILE A 275 2.45 -12.53 2.73
CA ILE A 275 2.04 -12.84 1.36
C ILE A 275 0.52 -13.01 1.29
N SER A 276 -0.08 -13.78 2.19
CA SER A 276 -1.54 -13.98 2.25
C SER A 276 -2.30 -12.65 2.43
N LEU A 277 -1.79 -11.74 3.27
CA LEU A 277 -2.39 -10.42 3.43
C LEU A 277 -2.31 -9.60 2.13
N LEU A 278 -1.17 -9.63 1.43
CA LEU A 278 -1.01 -8.95 0.14
C LEU A 278 -1.92 -9.55 -0.94
N SER A 279 -2.02 -10.88 -1.03
CA SER A 279 -2.96 -11.55 -1.96
C SER A 279 -4.40 -11.09 -1.71
N SER A 280 -4.83 -11.03 -0.44
CA SER A 280 -6.16 -10.54 -0.09
C SER A 280 -6.41 -9.08 -0.49
N ILE A 281 -5.36 -8.24 -0.57
CA ILE A 281 -5.47 -6.86 -1.04
C ILE A 281 -5.56 -6.84 -2.58
N PHE A 282 -4.79 -7.67 -3.28
CA PHE A 282 -4.83 -7.74 -4.74
C PHE A 282 -6.10 -8.44 -5.28
N GLU A 283 -6.80 -9.21 -4.46
CA GLU A 283 -8.11 -9.79 -4.79
C GLU A 283 -9.27 -8.80 -4.64
N LEU A 284 -9.02 -7.56 -4.20
CA LEU A 284 -10.07 -6.57 -4.03
C LEU A 284 -10.69 -6.18 -5.38
N GLU A 285 -12.01 -6.32 -5.44
CA GLU A 285 -12.80 -5.88 -6.58
C GLU A 285 -13.18 -4.40 -6.49
N PHE A 286 -13.14 -3.73 -7.64
CA PHE A 286 -13.64 -2.37 -7.82
C PHE A 286 -14.94 -2.40 -8.65
N PRO A 287 -15.94 -1.55 -8.34
CA PRO A 287 -15.98 -0.54 -7.26
C PRO A 287 -15.94 -1.19 -5.86
N LEU A 288 -15.22 -0.55 -4.93
CA LEU A 288 -14.92 -1.14 -3.61
C LEU A 288 -16.17 -1.23 -2.75
N LYS A 289 -16.60 -2.46 -2.43
CA LYS A 289 -17.64 -2.72 -1.43
C LYS A 289 -17.16 -2.31 -0.04
N ILE A 290 -18.00 -1.66 0.75
CA ILE A 290 -17.70 -1.29 2.14
C ILE A 290 -17.39 -2.54 2.97
N GLU A 291 -18.03 -3.67 2.70
CA GLU A 291 -17.77 -4.95 3.35
C GLU A 291 -16.32 -5.42 3.15
N ASN A 292 -15.74 -5.18 1.98
CA ASN A 292 -14.33 -5.50 1.72
C ASN A 292 -13.40 -4.61 2.57
N LEU A 293 -13.74 -3.32 2.74
CA LEU A 293 -12.99 -2.41 3.61
C LEU A 293 -13.10 -2.80 5.09
N ILE A 294 -14.29 -3.22 5.53
CA ILE A 294 -14.53 -3.78 6.87
C ILE A 294 -13.58 -4.97 7.08
N PHE A 295 -13.56 -5.92 6.14
CA PHE A 295 -12.74 -7.13 6.24
C PHE A 295 -11.24 -6.85 6.28
N ILE A 296 -10.74 -5.92 5.45
CA ILE A 296 -9.33 -5.48 5.51
C ILE A 296 -9.02 -4.89 6.88
N LEU A 297 -9.88 -4.02 7.41
CA LEU A 297 -9.67 -3.39 8.70
C LEU A 297 -9.71 -4.44 9.84
N GLN A 298 -10.60 -5.43 9.75
CA GLN A 298 -10.64 -6.57 10.67
C GLN A 298 -9.31 -7.34 10.64
N LYS A 299 -8.78 -7.68 9.45
CA LYS A 299 -7.48 -8.37 9.30
C LYS A 299 -6.33 -7.55 9.88
N VAL A 300 -6.29 -6.24 9.63
CA VAL A 300 -5.25 -5.34 10.19
C VAL A 300 -5.34 -5.30 11.72
N LEU A 301 -6.53 -5.15 12.29
CA LEU A 301 -6.73 -5.12 13.75
C LEU A 301 -6.41 -6.48 14.40
N PHE A 302 -6.75 -7.59 13.74
CA PHE A 302 -6.37 -8.93 14.17
C PHE A 302 -4.84 -9.10 14.15
N GLY A 303 -4.19 -8.61 13.10
CA GLY A 303 -2.74 -8.49 13.01
C GLY A 303 -2.17 -7.75 14.24
N PHE A 304 -2.65 -6.54 14.53
CA PHE A 304 -2.19 -5.79 15.72
C PHE A 304 -2.45 -6.53 17.05
N ARG A 305 -3.62 -7.17 17.20
CA ARG A 305 -4.01 -7.93 18.40
C ARG A 305 -3.09 -9.13 18.65
N SER A 306 -2.60 -9.76 17.60
CA SER A 306 -1.86 -11.03 17.63
C SER A 306 -0.36 -10.91 17.94
N PHE A 307 0.05 -9.83 18.60
CA PHE A 307 1.42 -9.65 19.11
C PHE A 307 1.82 -10.81 20.04
N GLU A 308 3.04 -11.33 19.84
CA GLU A 308 3.61 -12.54 20.44
C GLU A 308 2.99 -13.86 19.99
N ASN A 309 2.01 -13.84 19.11
CA ASN A 309 1.49 -15.04 18.47
C ASN A 309 1.97 -15.07 17.02
N HIS A 310 1.52 -14.12 16.20
CA HIS A 310 1.81 -14.07 14.76
C HIS A 310 2.99 -13.14 14.41
N TRP A 311 3.30 -12.18 15.28
CA TRP A 311 4.42 -11.25 15.08
C TRP A 311 5.03 -10.77 16.39
N TYR A 312 6.29 -10.36 16.34
CA TYR A 312 7.08 -10.00 17.52
C TYR A 312 7.86 -8.72 17.25
N MET A 313 8.27 -8.02 18.32
CA MET A 313 9.00 -6.75 18.23
C MET A 313 10.05 -6.63 19.32
N VAL A 314 11.24 -6.16 18.93
CA VAL A 314 12.32 -5.76 19.84
C VAL A 314 12.65 -4.28 19.61
N PRO A 315 12.64 -3.42 20.65
CA PRO A 315 12.29 -3.72 22.03
C PRO A 315 10.79 -4.03 22.18
N ARG A 316 10.44 -4.87 23.16
CA ARG A 316 9.03 -5.20 23.46
C ARG A 316 8.24 -3.91 23.73
N PRO A 317 7.04 -3.73 23.16
CA PRO A 317 6.28 -2.51 23.36
C PRO A 317 5.94 -2.32 24.85
N LYS A 318 6.12 -1.10 25.35
CA LYS A 318 5.95 -0.77 26.78
C LYS A 318 4.53 -1.03 27.32
N ILE A 319 3.53 -1.11 26.45
CA ILE A 319 2.13 -1.45 26.79
C ILE A 319 1.95 -2.92 27.21
N TYR A 320 2.93 -3.79 26.93
CA TYR A 320 2.94 -5.19 27.38
C TYR A 320 3.73 -5.41 28.67
N ASN A 321 4.26 -4.35 29.30
CA ASN A 321 4.95 -4.45 30.59
C ASN A 321 3.92 -4.64 31.74
N PRO A 322 4.01 -5.71 32.56
CA PRO A 322 3.05 -6.00 33.62
C PRO A 322 2.90 -4.89 34.66
N LEU A 323 4.02 -4.35 35.18
CA LEU A 323 4.02 -3.28 36.19
C LEU A 323 3.32 -2.03 35.65
N ARG A 324 3.58 -1.67 34.40
CA ARG A 324 2.91 -0.51 33.80
C ARG A 324 1.42 -0.75 33.65
N ARG A 325 1.02 -1.93 33.17
CA ARG A 325 -0.40 -2.32 33.08
C ARG A 325 -1.07 -2.21 34.45
N PHE A 326 -0.43 -2.70 35.49
CA PHE A 326 -0.92 -2.58 36.87
C PHE A 326 -1.11 -1.11 37.28
N LEU A 327 -0.09 -0.26 37.10
CA LEU A 327 -0.20 1.17 37.45
C LEU A 327 -1.31 1.88 36.68
N ILE A 328 -1.50 1.58 35.40
CA ILE A 328 -2.56 2.20 34.58
C ILE A 328 -3.95 1.71 35.03
N ARG A 329 -4.05 0.44 35.44
CA ARG A 329 -5.27 -0.14 36.03
C ARG A 329 -5.66 0.58 37.32
N LEU A 330 -4.70 0.98 38.16
CA LEU A 330 -4.99 1.78 39.36
C LEU A 330 -5.68 3.12 39.02
N PHE A 331 -5.38 3.70 37.86
CA PHE A 331 -6.06 4.91 37.37
C PHE A 331 -7.37 4.63 36.62
N GLY A 332 -7.91 3.40 36.72
CA GLY A 332 -9.17 2.99 36.09
C GLY A 332 -9.09 2.79 34.57
N ILE A 333 -7.88 2.62 34.03
CA ILE A 333 -7.65 2.42 32.60
C ILE A 333 -7.16 0.98 32.39
N THR A 334 -7.94 0.12 31.72
CA THR A 334 -7.43 -1.18 31.28
C THR A 334 -7.08 -1.11 29.78
N LEU A 335 -5.81 -1.37 29.45
CA LEU A 335 -5.32 -1.36 28.07
C LEU A 335 -4.80 -2.76 27.72
N ASN A 336 -5.68 -3.58 27.15
CA ASN A 336 -5.30 -4.91 26.66
C ASN A 336 -5.43 -4.99 25.14
N LEU A 337 -4.32 -4.74 24.43
CA LEU A 337 -4.28 -4.84 22.98
C LEU A 337 -4.64 -6.25 22.47
N LYS A 338 -4.39 -7.31 23.26
CA LYS A 338 -4.78 -8.69 22.91
C LYS A 338 -6.30 -8.93 22.95
N LYS A 339 -7.08 -7.97 23.47
CA LYS A 339 -8.54 -8.02 23.54
C LYS A 339 -9.23 -6.97 22.66
N ILE A 340 -8.50 -6.25 21.80
CA ILE A 340 -9.11 -5.35 20.82
C ILE A 340 -10.14 -6.14 20.01
N SER A 341 -11.38 -5.64 19.98
CA SER A 341 -12.42 -6.22 19.15
C SER A 341 -12.15 -5.87 17.70
N HIS A 342 -11.57 -6.82 16.98
CA HIS A 342 -11.30 -6.65 15.55
C HIS A 342 -12.57 -6.75 14.73
N TRP A 343 -13.65 -7.35 15.24
CA TRP A 343 -14.98 -7.41 14.61
C TRP A 343 -15.81 -6.15 14.84
N ALA A 344 -16.01 -5.78 16.11
CA ALA A 344 -16.94 -4.72 16.48
C ALA A 344 -16.44 -3.31 16.13
N ILE A 345 -15.12 -3.07 16.15
CA ILE A 345 -14.57 -1.74 15.84
C ILE A 345 -14.84 -1.36 14.38
N PRO A 346 -14.48 -2.19 13.38
CA PRO A 346 -14.84 -1.93 11.99
C PRO A 346 -16.35 -1.78 11.80
N GLU A 347 -17.15 -2.74 12.29
CA GLU A 347 -18.61 -2.67 12.15
C GLU A 347 -19.18 -1.38 12.73
N LEU A 348 -18.78 -0.98 13.94
CA LEU A 348 -19.24 0.25 14.55
C LEU A 348 -18.89 1.48 13.71
N ILE A 349 -17.67 1.56 13.18
CA ILE A 349 -17.23 2.68 12.35
C ILE A 349 -18.07 2.76 11.08
N PHE A 350 -18.18 1.67 10.32
CA PHE A 350 -18.87 1.66 9.03
C PHE A 350 -20.39 1.72 9.18
N ASN A 351 -20.98 1.11 10.22
CA ASN A 351 -22.40 1.28 10.53
C ASN A 351 -22.71 2.72 10.93
N SER A 352 -21.82 3.39 11.68
CA SER A 352 -22.00 4.82 12.00
C SER A 352 -21.92 5.71 10.77
N ILE A 353 -21.08 5.37 9.79
CA ILE A 353 -21.02 6.09 8.51
C ILE A 353 -22.33 5.87 7.74
N ASN A 354 -22.74 4.61 7.57
CA ASN A 354 -23.94 4.24 6.83
C ASN A 354 -25.22 4.81 7.46
N SER A 355 -25.34 4.80 8.78
CA SER A 355 -26.53 5.29 9.49
C SER A 355 -26.69 6.80 9.39
N ASN A 356 -25.59 7.54 9.23
CA ASN A 356 -25.61 9.01 9.24
C ASN A 356 -25.51 9.62 7.85
N PHE A 357 -24.88 8.95 6.89
CA PHE A 357 -24.72 9.46 5.52
C PHE A 357 -25.64 8.74 4.53
N GLY A 358 -26.22 7.60 4.90
CA GLY A 358 -27.06 6.78 4.04
C GLY A 358 -26.25 5.75 3.22
N LEU A 359 -26.97 4.89 2.49
CA LEU A 359 -26.37 3.90 1.59
C LEU A 359 -25.84 4.54 0.29
N ASN A 360 -26.47 5.65 -0.11
CA ASN A 360 -26.08 6.48 -1.24
C ASN A 360 -25.68 7.85 -0.71
N SER A 361 -24.42 8.24 -0.91
CA SER A 361 -23.91 9.50 -0.42
C SER A 361 -22.76 10.06 -1.25
N LYS A 362 -22.73 11.38 -1.36
CA LYS A 362 -21.59 12.12 -1.91
C LYS A 362 -20.93 12.89 -0.77
N ASN A 363 -19.70 12.53 -0.42
CA ASN A 363 -19.00 13.08 0.73
C ASN A 363 -17.76 13.85 0.27
N LEU A 364 -17.72 15.15 0.56
CA LEU A 364 -16.61 16.03 0.22
C LEU A 364 -15.60 16.06 1.37
N LEU A 365 -14.38 15.59 1.12
CA LEU A 365 -13.25 15.67 2.04
C LEU A 365 -12.36 16.87 1.67
N ILE A 366 -12.22 17.83 2.59
CA ILE A 366 -11.35 19.00 2.44
C ILE A 366 -10.13 18.84 3.34
N LEU A 367 -8.94 18.81 2.73
CA LEU A 367 -7.65 18.78 3.42
C LEU A 367 -7.11 20.20 3.57
N THR A 368 -6.79 20.56 4.81
CA THR A 368 -6.25 21.89 5.16
C THR A 368 -4.84 21.82 5.74
N ASN A 369 -4.09 22.93 5.72
CA ASN A 369 -2.77 23.04 6.33
C ASN A 369 -2.57 24.37 7.04
N ILE A 370 -2.99 24.42 8.30
CA ILE A 370 -2.84 25.59 9.18
C ILE A 370 -1.38 25.93 9.48
N SER A 371 -0.47 24.93 9.46
CA SER A 371 0.93 25.14 9.86
C SER A 371 1.70 26.11 8.96
N LYS A 372 1.29 26.23 7.69
CA LYS A 372 1.86 27.21 6.74
C LYS A 372 1.50 28.67 7.08
N TYR A 373 0.50 28.90 7.93
CA TYR A 373 -0.05 30.23 8.23
C TYR A 373 0.18 30.66 9.69
N LYS A 374 1.22 30.15 10.33
CA LYS A 374 1.67 30.62 11.65
C LYS A 374 2.29 32.03 11.53
N LYS A 375 1.46 33.10 11.54
CA LYS A 375 1.78 34.45 12.07
C LYS A 375 0.73 35.55 11.82
N GLY A 376 -0.39 35.29 11.16
CA GLY A 376 -1.45 36.31 10.99
C GLY A 376 -2.65 36.07 11.91
N LYS A 377 -3.11 37.09 12.64
CA LYS A 377 -4.48 37.12 13.18
C LYS A 377 -5.45 37.10 12.00
N THR A 378 -5.79 35.93 11.48
CA THR A 378 -6.84 35.81 10.46
C THR A 378 -8.20 35.77 11.15
N ASN A 379 -8.69 36.95 11.53
CA ASN A 379 -10.13 37.17 11.59
C ASN A 379 -10.58 37.35 10.13
N GLY A 380 -11.51 36.53 9.65
CA GLY A 380 -12.08 36.74 8.33
C GLY A 380 -12.78 35.53 7.75
N LEU A 381 -13.77 35.82 6.91
CA LEU A 381 -14.57 34.91 6.11
C LEU A 381 -13.74 33.99 5.19
N ASP A 382 -12.43 34.24 5.03
CA ASP A 382 -11.54 33.54 4.07
C ASP A 382 -10.50 32.61 4.69
N PHE A 383 -10.61 32.30 5.98
CA PHE A 383 -9.61 31.42 6.63
C PHE A 383 -9.51 30.05 5.94
N LEU A 384 -10.65 29.42 5.60
CA LEU A 384 -10.69 28.10 4.99
C LEU A 384 -10.05 28.07 3.61
N GLU A 385 -10.30 29.12 2.81
CA GLU A 385 -9.68 29.27 1.50
C GLU A 385 -8.15 29.41 1.61
N LYS A 386 -7.66 30.18 2.58
CA LYS A 386 -6.22 30.36 2.80
C LYS A 386 -5.54 29.06 3.22
N VAL A 387 -6.15 28.29 4.13
CA VAL A 387 -5.55 27.03 4.60
C VAL A 387 -5.83 25.83 3.71
N PHE A 388 -6.56 26.00 2.61
CA PHE A 388 -6.90 24.93 1.68
C PHE A 388 -5.64 24.28 1.07
N ARG A 389 -5.63 22.94 1.02
CA ARG A 389 -4.62 22.18 0.29
C ARG A 389 -5.27 21.51 -0.91
N ASN A 390 -6.12 20.51 -0.65
CA ASN A 390 -6.78 19.69 -1.67
C ASN A 390 -8.20 19.34 -1.21
N ALA A 391 -9.07 18.94 -2.15
CA ALA A 391 -10.35 18.32 -1.86
C ALA A 391 -10.62 17.10 -2.73
N LEU A 392 -11.37 16.14 -2.18
CA LEU A 392 -11.81 14.92 -2.84
C LEU A 392 -13.31 14.73 -2.61
N LEU A 393 -14.07 14.50 -3.67
CA LEU A 393 -15.47 14.08 -3.60
C LEU A 393 -15.54 12.56 -3.71
N ILE A 394 -16.09 11.92 -2.69
CA ILE A 394 -16.22 10.45 -2.60
C ILE A 394 -17.68 10.09 -2.81
N GLU A 395 -17.96 9.33 -3.86
CA GLU A 395 -19.32 8.90 -4.21
C GLU A 395 -19.53 7.45 -3.79
N ILE A 396 -20.59 7.22 -3.01
CA ILE A 396 -20.99 5.93 -2.50
C ILE A 396 -22.40 5.65 -3.01
N GLU A 397 -22.63 4.48 -3.59
CA GLU A 397 -23.97 3.98 -3.90
C GLU A 397 -24.08 2.51 -3.52
N ASN A 398 -25.20 2.13 -2.91
CA ASN A 398 -25.49 0.76 -2.49
C ASN A 398 -24.32 0.12 -1.72
N ARG A 399 -23.70 0.89 -0.81
CA ARG A 399 -22.50 0.50 -0.03
C ARG A 399 -21.25 0.19 -0.85
N ARG A 400 -21.13 0.75 -2.05
CA ARG A 400 -19.93 0.66 -2.89
C ARG A 400 -19.39 2.05 -3.09
N ILE A 401 -18.08 2.24 -2.91
CA ILE A 401 -17.42 3.46 -3.34
C ILE A 401 -17.28 3.36 -4.86
N ILE A 402 -18.02 4.20 -5.59
CA ILE A 402 -18.06 4.16 -7.05
C ILE A 402 -16.98 5.05 -7.64
N ASN A 403 -16.78 6.23 -7.06
CA ASN A 403 -15.86 7.22 -7.62
C ASN A 403 -15.17 8.07 -6.56
N ILE A 404 -13.95 8.50 -6.84
CA ILE A 404 -13.19 9.47 -6.04
C ILE A 404 -12.67 10.56 -6.98
N ASN A 405 -13.30 11.73 -6.93
CA ASN A 405 -13.00 12.84 -7.83
C ASN A 405 -12.21 13.94 -7.11
N PRO A 406 -11.06 14.39 -7.65
CA PRO A 406 -10.41 15.61 -7.15
C PRO A 406 -11.27 16.83 -7.50
N ILE A 407 -11.44 17.73 -6.52
CA ILE A 407 -12.20 18.97 -6.69
C ILE A 407 -11.24 20.16 -6.77
N ASN A 408 -11.44 21.00 -7.78
CA ASN A 408 -10.62 22.20 -8.00
C ASN A 408 -10.94 23.28 -6.95
N ARG A 409 -9.91 24.03 -6.56
CA ARG A 409 -10.06 25.13 -5.60
C ARG A 409 -11.10 26.17 -6.06
N LYS A 410 -11.13 26.48 -7.36
CA LYS A 410 -12.06 27.45 -7.96
C LYS A 410 -13.53 27.02 -7.82
N ASP A 411 -13.79 25.73 -7.70
CA ASP A 411 -15.15 25.20 -7.55
C ASP A 411 -15.64 25.27 -6.09
N LEU A 412 -14.70 25.38 -5.13
CA LEU A 412 -15.00 25.43 -3.70
C LEU A 412 -15.10 26.85 -3.15
N PHE A 413 -14.39 27.79 -3.76
CA PHE A 413 -14.27 29.17 -3.27
C PHE A 413 -14.58 30.11 -4.42
N ILE A 414 -15.81 30.64 -4.42
CA ILE A 414 -16.27 31.65 -5.36
C ILE A 414 -16.13 33.02 -4.69
N ASN A 415 -15.45 33.96 -5.37
CA ASN A 415 -15.22 35.31 -4.88
C ASN A 415 -16.52 35.97 -4.37
N GLY A 416 -16.50 36.49 -3.14
CA GLY A 416 -17.61 37.25 -2.55
C GLY A 416 -18.63 36.45 -1.73
N LYS A 417 -18.51 35.11 -1.63
CA LYS A 417 -19.35 34.29 -0.72
C LYS A 417 -18.59 33.93 0.56
N SER A 418 -19.32 33.74 1.68
CA SER A 418 -18.69 33.29 2.92
C SER A 418 -18.08 31.88 2.73
N ASN A 419 -16.84 31.65 3.19
CA ASN A 419 -16.17 30.36 3.02
C ASN A 419 -16.43 29.41 4.20
N ASN A 420 -17.70 29.21 4.57
CA ASN A 420 -18.09 28.23 5.60
C ASN A 420 -18.39 26.85 4.96
N LEU A 421 -18.50 25.78 5.77
CA LEU A 421 -18.74 24.43 5.19
C LEU A 421 -20.13 24.27 4.56
N GLU A 422 -21.10 25.08 4.96
CA GLU A 422 -22.48 25.04 4.46
C GLU A 422 -22.58 25.64 3.07
N THR A 423 -21.97 26.80 2.84
CA THR A 423 -21.86 27.43 1.52
C THR A 423 -21.04 26.60 0.57
N ILE A 424 -19.94 25.98 1.04
CA ILE A 424 -19.17 25.04 0.22
C ILE A 424 -20.04 23.83 -0.18
N LYS A 425 -20.83 23.30 0.75
CA LYS A 425 -21.77 22.21 0.45
C LYS A 425 -22.76 22.61 -0.63
N SER A 426 -23.38 23.79 -0.51
CA SER A 426 -24.39 24.25 -1.49
C SER A 426 -23.76 24.47 -2.86
N GLN A 427 -22.60 25.11 -2.94
CA GLN A 427 -21.88 25.36 -4.20
C GLN A 427 -21.47 24.07 -4.91
N ILE A 428 -20.88 23.12 -4.19
CA ILE A 428 -20.52 21.82 -4.79
C ILE A 428 -21.76 21.02 -5.14
N SER A 429 -22.86 21.16 -4.39
CA SER A 429 -24.12 20.47 -4.71
C SER A 429 -24.74 20.97 -6.01
N GLU A 430 -24.62 22.26 -6.32
CA GLU A 430 -25.08 22.85 -7.59
C GLU A 430 -24.33 22.25 -8.80
N LYS A 431 -23.03 21.98 -8.66
CA LYS A 431 -22.19 21.51 -9.77
C LYS A 431 -22.09 19.99 -9.90
N TYR A 432 -22.05 19.26 -8.78
CA TYR A 432 -21.75 17.83 -8.73
C TYR A 432 -22.94 16.97 -8.25
N GLY A 433 -24.13 17.59 -8.13
CA GLY A 433 -25.31 16.96 -7.53
C GLY A 433 -25.24 16.92 -6.00
N VAL A 434 -26.33 16.51 -5.36
CA VAL A 434 -26.53 16.61 -3.91
C VAL A 434 -25.36 16.02 -3.12
N VAL A 435 -24.57 16.90 -2.48
CA VAL A 435 -23.51 16.50 -1.54
C VAL A 435 -24.15 16.21 -0.20
N SER A 436 -23.98 15.01 0.31
CA SER A 436 -24.51 14.60 1.61
C SER A 436 -23.75 15.33 2.73
N THR A 437 -22.41 15.26 2.72
CA THR A 437 -21.58 15.81 3.78
C THR A 437 -20.28 16.46 3.31
N VAL A 438 -19.78 17.40 4.11
CA VAL A 438 -18.48 18.05 3.97
C VAL A 438 -17.67 17.81 5.23
N ILE A 439 -16.54 17.13 5.08
CA ILE A 439 -15.60 16.79 6.16
C ILE A 439 -14.31 17.58 5.93
N LYS A 440 -13.97 18.44 6.87
CA LYS A 440 -12.70 19.17 6.91
C LYS A 440 -11.73 18.49 7.86
N ILE A 441 -10.52 18.19 7.39
CA ILE A 441 -9.43 17.64 8.21
C ILE A 441 -8.14 18.43 7.96
N ASP A 442 -7.51 18.89 9.03
CA ASP A 442 -6.20 19.56 8.96
C ASP A 442 -5.04 18.56 8.98
N SER A 443 -4.02 18.88 8.19
CA SER A 443 -2.84 18.06 8.03
C SER A 443 -2.03 17.87 9.33
N LEU A 444 -2.09 18.79 10.29
CA LEU A 444 -1.46 18.61 11.60
C LEU A 444 -2.17 17.54 12.43
N LEU A 445 -3.50 17.44 12.33
CA LEU A 445 -4.26 16.39 13.00
C LEU A 445 -3.88 15.02 12.44
N VAL A 446 -3.82 14.90 11.11
CA VAL A 446 -3.37 13.67 10.43
C VAL A 446 -1.95 13.29 10.87
N ASN A 447 -1.02 14.25 10.90
CA ASN A 447 0.35 14.03 11.37
C ASN A 447 0.39 13.52 12.81
N GLU A 448 -0.37 14.13 13.72
CA GLU A 448 -0.42 13.70 15.12
C GLU A 448 -1.04 12.31 15.28
N ILE A 449 -2.09 11.98 14.53
CA ILE A 449 -2.67 10.63 14.52
C ILE A 449 -1.63 9.61 14.09
N ILE A 450 -0.95 9.82 12.96
CA ILE A 450 0.07 8.90 12.43
C ILE A 450 1.25 8.77 13.39
N ASN A 451 1.78 9.89 13.89
CA ASN A 451 2.93 9.90 14.80
C ASN A 451 2.64 9.21 16.15
N LYS A 452 1.41 9.31 16.65
CA LYS A 452 1.02 8.68 17.93
C LYS A 452 0.60 7.23 17.76
N SER A 453 -0.01 6.85 16.63
CA SER A 453 -0.53 5.51 16.39
C SER A 453 0.49 4.55 15.77
N VAL A 454 1.32 5.01 14.82
CA VAL A 454 2.26 4.16 14.06
C VAL A 454 3.67 4.22 14.66
N SER A 455 4.23 5.43 14.80
CA SER A 455 5.64 5.61 15.16
C SER A 455 5.95 5.34 16.64
N ASN A 456 4.95 5.46 17.52
CA ASN A 456 5.13 5.38 18.97
C ASN A 456 4.48 4.16 19.64
N LEU A 457 4.14 3.09 18.92
CA LEU A 457 3.61 1.85 19.51
C LEU A 457 4.46 1.30 20.67
N SER A 458 5.78 1.50 20.61
CA SER A 458 6.69 1.08 21.68
C SER A 458 6.66 1.98 22.93
N LYS A 459 6.20 3.23 22.83
CA LYS A 459 6.21 4.23 23.92
C LYS A 459 4.83 4.31 24.57
N PHE A 460 4.78 4.00 25.87
CA PHE A 460 3.56 4.15 26.66
C PHE A 460 3.37 5.60 27.11
N LYS A 461 2.54 6.38 26.40
CA LYS A 461 2.15 7.77 26.77
C LYS A 461 0.64 7.99 26.56
N PRO A 462 -0.24 7.47 27.44
CA PRO A 462 -1.69 7.55 27.26
C PRO A 462 -2.19 9.00 27.18
N PHE A 463 -1.61 9.91 27.97
CA PHE A 463 -1.91 11.34 27.93
C PHE A 463 -1.52 12.02 26.61
N SER A 464 -0.56 11.47 25.86
CA SER A 464 -0.22 12.02 24.54
C SER A 464 -1.34 11.83 23.51
N LYS A 465 -2.23 10.84 23.72
CA LYS A 465 -3.44 10.65 22.91
C LYS A 465 -4.53 11.67 23.24
N LEU A 466 -4.49 12.31 24.42
CA LEU A 466 -5.41 13.42 24.75
C LEU A 466 -5.21 14.62 23.83
N LYS A 467 -3.98 14.86 23.35
CA LYS A 467 -3.70 15.92 22.38
C LYS A 467 -4.49 15.69 21.09
N VAL A 468 -4.51 14.45 20.59
CA VAL A 468 -5.27 14.06 19.40
C VAL A 468 -6.76 14.31 19.60
N ILE A 469 -7.31 13.90 20.76
CA ILE A 469 -8.71 14.15 21.11
C ILE A 469 -9.00 15.65 21.20
N LYS A 470 -8.12 16.45 21.81
CA LYS A 470 -8.23 17.92 21.87
C LYS A 470 -8.27 18.54 20.47
N MET A 471 -7.46 18.04 19.54
CA MET A 471 -7.45 18.51 18.16
C MET A 471 -8.73 18.13 17.41
N PHE A 472 -9.23 16.89 17.56
CA PHE A 472 -10.53 16.47 17.00
C PHE A 472 -11.71 17.34 17.49
N LYS A 473 -11.63 17.84 18.73
CA LYS A 473 -12.64 18.74 19.32
C LYS A 473 -12.55 20.19 18.84
N ASN A 474 -11.51 20.56 18.11
CA ASN A 474 -11.31 21.94 17.67
C ASN A 474 -11.66 22.06 16.18
N LYS A 475 -12.68 22.89 15.88
CA LYS A 475 -13.22 23.13 14.52
C LYS A 475 -12.16 23.61 13.51
N ASN A 476 -11.03 24.15 13.98
CA ASN A 476 -9.91 24.49 13.11
C ASN A 476 -9.23 23.24 12.54
N PHE A 477 -9.08 22.17 13.32
CA PHE A 477 -8.40 20.95 12.88
C PHE A 477 -9.35 19.89 12.31
N PHE A 478 -10.59 19.82 12.80
CA PHE A 478 -11.59 18.85 12.34
C PHE A 478 -12.98 19.47 12.40
N ASN A 479 -13.72 19.43 11.29
CA ASN A 479 -15.09 19.92 11.26
C ASN A 479 -15.94 19.10 10.27
N ILE A 480 -17.20 18.87 10.59
CA ILE A 480 -18.14 18.13 9.73
C ILE A 480 -19.42 18.96 9.58
N TYR A 481 -19.94 19.06 8.37
CA TYR A 481 -21.25 19.64 8.08
C TYR A 481 -22.04 18.74 7.11
N PRO A 482 -23.34 18.46 7.34
CA PRO A 482 -24.09 18.77 8.56
C PRO A 482 -23.53 18.01 9.77
N GLU A 483 -23.73 18.57 10.97
CA GLU A 483 -23.22 17.94 12.21
C GLU A 483 -23.98 16.64 12.51
N ILE A 484 -23.29 15.49 12.38
CA ILE A 484 -23.87 14.16 12.69
C ILE A 484 -23.91 13.88 14.19
N PRO A 485 -24.82 13.01 14.68
CA PRO A 485 -24.96 12.71 16.12
C PRO A 485 -23.64 12.28 16.81
N PRO A 486 -22.79 11.41 16.24
CA PRO A 486 -21.50 11.08 16.84
C PRO A 486 -20.57 12.29 16.98
N TYR A 487 -20.59 13.20 16.00
CA TYR A 487 -19.79 14.43 16.02
C TYR A 487 -20.32 15.40 17.09
N LYS A 488 -21.64 15.62 17.16
CA LYS A 488 -22.26 16.44 18.22
C LYS A 488 -21.93 15.92 19.61
N LEU A 489 -22.01 14.60 19.82
CA LEU A 489 -21.64 13.97 21.09
C LEU A 489 -20.16 14.19 21.44
N MET A 490 -19.27 14.08 20.45
CA MET A 490 -17.84 14.33 20.64
C MET A 490 -17.55 15.79 21.04
N MET A 491 -18.23 16.73 20.39
CA MET A 491 -18.10 18.16 20.66
C MET A 491 -18.67 18.53 22.04
N GLY A 492 -19.82 17.97 22.42
CA GLY A 492 -20.51 18.25 23.68
C GLY A 492 -19.86 17.66 24.94
N LYS A 493 -19.21 16.48 24.85
CA LYS A 493 -18.62 15.84 26.04
C LYS A 493 -17.28 16.46 26.45
N ARG A 494 -17.05 16.67 27.75
CA ARG A 494 -15.72 17.01 28.29
C ARG A 494 -14.70 15.94 27.91
N ILE A 495 -13.45 16.34 27.65
CA ILE A 495 -12.37 15.43 27.18
C ILE A 495 -12.22 14.21 28.08
N LYS A 496 -12.24 14.39 29.42
CA LYS A 496 -12.17 13.29 30.40
C LYS A 496 -13.31 12.27 30.23
N SER A 497 -14.53 12.76 29.98
CA SER A 497 -15.71 11.90 29.77
C SER A 497 -15.63 11.16 28.43
N LEU A 498 -15.22 11.85 27.36
CA LEU A 498 -15.00 11.25 26.06
C LEU A 498 -13.94 10.14 26.12
N THR A 499 -12.84 10.40 26.82
CA THR A 499 -11.77 9.40 27.00
C THR A 499 -12.26 8.19 27.76
N LYS A 500 -13.07 8.37 28.82
CA LYS A 500 -13.66 7.27 29.58
C LYS A 500 -14.61 6.44 28.69
N LEU A 501 -15.36 7.09 27.80
CA LEU A 501 -16.26 6.42 26.86
C LEU A 501 -15.49 5.62 25.80
N ILE A 502 -14.48 6.22 25.17
CA ILE A 502 -13.63 5.54 24.17
C ILE A 502 -12.86 4.38 24.81
N LEU A 503 -12.37 4.55 26.03
CA LEU A 503 -11.67 3.51 26.75
C LEU A 503 -12.53 2.26 26.90
N ARG A 504 -13.84 2.37 27.12
CA ARG A 504 -14.75 1.20 27.22
C ARG A 504 -14.74 0.29 25.98
N VAL A 505 -14.41 0.80 24.79
CA VAL A 505 -14.28 -0.01 23.58
C VAL A 505 -12.96 -0.82 23.57
N PHE A 506 -11.95 -0.33 24.28
CA PHE A 506 -10.68 -1.03 24.51
C PHE A 506 -10.69 -1.89 25.78
N ILE A 507 -11.80 -1.88 26.53
CA ILE A 507 -12.00 -2.63 27.77
C ILE A 507 -12.99 -3.75 27.47
N ASP A 508 -12.62 -4.98 27.80
CA ASP A 508 -13.56 -6.09 27.85
C ASP A 508 -14.35 -6.01 29.16
N LYS A 509 -15.68 -5.90 29.08
CA LYS A 509 -16.55 -5.80 30.27
C LYS A 509 -16.54 -7.09 31.09
N HIS A 510 -16.16 -8.23 30.50
CA HIS A 510 -16.07 -9.54 31.14
C HIS A 510 -14.68 -9.83 31.72
N GLU A 511 -13.83 -8.80 31.89
CA GLU A 511 -12.57 -8.92 32.65
C GLU A 511 -12.80 -8.84 34.18
N PHE A 512 -14.07 -8.85 34.61
CA PHE A 512 -14.53 -8.94 35.99
C PHE A 512 -15.60 -10.02 36.11
#